data_AF-A0A3D4HN57-F1
#
_entry.id   AF-A0A3D4HN57-F1
#
_cell.length_a   1.000
_cell.length_b   1.000
_cell.length_c   1.000
_cell.angle_alpha   90.00
_cell.angle_beta   90.00
_cell.angle_gamma   90.00
#
_symmetry.space_group_name_H-M   'P 1'
#
loop_
_entity.id
_entity.type
_entity.pdbx_description
1 polymer ?
#
loop_
_entity_poly.entity_id
_entity_poly.type
_entity_poly.pdbx_seq_one_letter_code
_entity_poly.pdbx_strand_id
1 'polypeptide(L)' 'ASEKSNDRIDIQTLTTMLLGYKRPDYLHKIGRLSCGPETVDMLEDAIEQQTPYFSDYF' A
#
# COMPACT_ATOMS: atom_id res chain seq x y z
N ALA A 1 13.23 -7.85 -21.20
CA ALA A 1 13.18 -6.39 -21.00
C ALA A 1 12.15 -6.12 -19.91
N SER A 2 12.41 -5.23 -18.96
CA SER A 2 11.39 -4.86 -17.96
C SER A 2 10.28 -4.10 -18.68
N GLU A 3 9.08 -4.66 -18.77
CA GLU A 3 7.92 -3.92 -19.23
C GLU A 3 7.64 -2.78 -18.24
N LYS A 4 7.29 -1.60 -18.76
CA LYS A 4 6.86 -0.49 -17.91
C LYS A 4 5.44 -0.79 -17.44
N SER A 5 5.29 -0.98 -16.13
CA SER A 5 3.98 -0.99 -15.50
C SER A 5 3.36 0.43 -15.53
N ASN A 6 2.03 0.48 -15.67
CA ASN A 6 1.23 1.71 -15.56
C ASN A 6 0.71 1.94 -14.13
N ASP A 7 1.19 1.15 -13.16
CA ASP A 7 0.76 1.25 -11.77
C ASP A 7 1.21 2.58 -11.15
N ARG A 8 0.35 3.14 -10.29
CA ARG A 8 0.55 4.45 -9.69
C ARG A 8 0.07 4.47 -8.25
N ILE A 9 0.86 5.15 -7.42
CA ILE A 9 0.60 5.43 -6.01
C ILE A 9 1.30 6.74 -5.66
N ASP A 10 0.69 7.57 -4.80
CA ASP A 10 1.38 8.74 -4.23
C ASP A 10 2.16 8.37 -2.96
N ILE A 11 3.10 9.23 -2.55
CA ILE A 11 3.96 8.94 -1.39
C ILE A 11 3.15 8.77 -0.10
N GLN A 12 2.09 9.55 0.08
CA GLN A 12 1.22 9.45 1.25
C GLN A 12 0.53 8.08 1.32
N THR A 13 0.01 7.60 0.19
CA THR A 13 -0.65 6.29 0.08
C THR A 13 0.35 5.15 0.25
N LEU A 14 1.57 5.31 -0.26
CA LEU A 14 2.63 4.34 -0.06
C LEU A 14 3.01 4.25 1.42
N THR A 15 3.24 5.38 2.09
CA THR A 15 3.63 5.42 3.51
C THR A 15 2.54 4.85 4.40
N THR A 16 1.27 5.23 4.20
CA THR A 16 0.16 4.66 5.00
C THR A 16 0.01 3.15 4.80
N MET A 17 0.34 2.63 3.62
CA MET A 17 0.25 1.21 3.33
C MET A 17 1.42 0.45 3.97
N LEU A 18 2.66 0.92 3.77
CA LEU A 18 3.88 0.27 4.29
C LEU A 18 3.97 0.30 5.82
N LEU A 19 3.36 1.29 6.47
CA LEU A 19 3.23 1.33 7.93
C LEU A 19 2.13 0.41 8.48
N GLY A 20 1.42 -0.34 7.62
CA GLY A 20 0.29 -1.18 8.04
C GLY A 20 -0.93 -0.36 8.50
N TYR A 21 -0.99 0.94 8.21
CA TYR A 21 -2.08 1.81 8.68
C TYR A 21 -3.37 1.66 7.87
N LYS A 22 -3.27 1.38 6.56
CA LYS A 22 -4.40 1.06 5.67
C LYS A 22 -4.05 -0.08 4.72
N ARG A 23 -4.99 -0.99 4.52
CA ARG A 23 -4.83 -2.18 3.66
C ARG A 23 -4.75 -1.83 2.15
N PRO A 24 -3.91 -2.52 1.37
CA PRO A 24 -3.85 -2.39 -0.10
C PRO A 24 -5.22 -2.46 -0.80
N ASP A 25 -6.06 -3.46 -0.48
CA ASP A 25 -7.41 -3.65 -1.04
C ASP A 25 -8.31 -2.46 -0.76
N TYR A 26 -8.26 -1.93 0.46
CA TYR A 26 -9.00 -0.72 0.82
C TYR A 26 -8.54 0.48 -0.02
N LEU A 27 -7.23 0.71 -0.10
CA LEU A 27 -6.64 1.83 -0.85
C LEU A 27 -6.94 1.72 -2.35
N HIS A 28 -6.98 0.51 -2.89
CA HIS A 28 -7.38 0.25 -4.28
C HIS A 28 -8.86 0.59 -4.50
N LYS A 29 -9.75 0.10 -3.63
CA LYS A 29 -11.20 0.36 -3.69
C LYS A 29 -11.57 1.83 -3.64
N ILE A 30 -10.82 2.64 -2.89
CA ILE A 30 -11.06 4.11 -2.81
C ILE A 30 -10.28 4.91 -3.86
N GLY A 31 -9.60 4.25 -4.80
CA GLY A 31 -8.89 4.89 -5.91
C GLY A 31 -7.57 5.55 -5.54
N ARG A 32 -6.97 5.21 -4.39
CA ARG A 32 -5.67 5.73 -3.94
C ARG A 32 -4.48 4.89 -4.42
N LEU A 33 -4.72 3.61 -4.72
CA LEU A 33 -3.77 2.67 -5.32
C LEU A 33 -4.29 2.23 -6.70
N SER A 34 -3.58 2.58 -7.76
CA SER A 34 -3.91 2.19 -9.13
C SER A 34 -2.97 1.07 -9.57
N CYS A 35 -3.42 -0.18 -9.50
CA CYS A 35 -2.72 -1.34 -10.03
C CYS A 35 -3.71 -2.46 -10.38
N GLY A 36 -3.21 -3.56 -10.96
CA GLY A 36 -4.02 -4.75 -11.22
C GLY A 36 -4.38 -5.54 -9.95
N PRO A 37 -5.44 -6.36 -9.99
CA PRO A 37 -5.88 -7.15 -8.83
C PRO A 37 -4.81 -8.11 -8.33
N GLU A 38 -4.04 -8.74 -9.22
CA GLU A 38 -2.91 -9.61 -8.83
C GLU A 38 -1.85 -8.87 -8.02
N THR A 39 -1.61 -7.59 -8.33
CA THR A 39 -0.67 -6.75 -7.58
C THR A 39 -1.24 -6.38 -6.21
N VAL A 40 -2.55 -6.13 -6.12
CA VAL A 40 -3.22 -5.90 -4.83
C VAL A 40 -3.10 -7.13 -3.94
N ASP A 41 -3.40 -8.32 -4.46
CA ASP A 41 -3.30 -9.58 -3.72
C ASP A 41 -1.85 -9.83 -3.23
N MET A 42 -0.86 -9.63 -4.12
CA MET A 42 0.56 -9.71 -3.73
C MET A 42 0.93 -8.72 -2.62
N LEU A 43 0.39 -7.49 -2.65
CA LEU A 43 0.63 -6.48 -1.63
C LEU A 43 -0.04 -6.84 -0.30
N GLU A 44 -1.23 -7.44 -0.34
CA GLU A 44 -1.93 -7.92 0.86
C GLU A 44 -1.15 -9.02 1.58
N ASP A 45 -0.52 -9.91 0.83
CA ASP A 45 0.30 -10.99 1.38
C ASP A 45 1.67 -10.49 1.87
N ALA A 46 2.25 -9.48 1.19
CA ALA A 46 3.59 -8.99 1.48
C ALA A 46 3.66 -8.01 2.67
N ILE A 47 2.57 -7.30 2.97
CA ILE A 47 2.56 -6.23 3.97
C ILE A 47 1.90 -6.71 5.26
N GLU A 48 2.71 -6.79 6.31
CA GLU A 48 2.29 -7.18 7.65
C GLU A 48 1.18 -6.25 8.20
N GLN A 49 0.14 -6.86 8.76
CA GLN A 49 -1.03 -6.16 9.29
C GLN A 49 -0.87 -5.85 10.79
N GLN A 50 0.10 -5.00 11.12
CA GLN A 50 0.30 -4.53 12.49
C GLN A 50 -0.02 -3.05 12.62
N THR A 51 -0.73 -2.70 13.69
CA THR A 51 -1.03 -1.29 13.97
C THR A 51 0.27 -0.60 14.36
N PRO A 52 0.69 0.46 13.63
CA PRO A 52 1.92 1.17 13.94
C PRO A 52 1.80 1.82 15.31
N TYR A 53 2.87 1.73 16.11
CA TYR A 53 2.95 2.28 17.47
C TYR A 53 4.17 3.19 17.60
N PHE A 54 3.94 4.39 18.13
CA PHE A 54 4.99 5.37 18.43
C PHE A 54 4.68 6.00 19.80
N SER A 55 5.60 5.88 20.75
CA SER A 55 5.47 6.42 22.11
C SER A 55 6.19 7.74 22.34
N ASP A 56 7.14 8.08 21.47
CA ASP A 56 8.00 9.24 21.61
C ASP A 56 7.32 10.51 21.08
N TYR A 57 7.65 11.65 21.68
CA TYR A 57 7.18 12.97 21.27
C TYR A 57 8.38 13.91 21.12
N PHE A 58 8.49 14.56 19.97
CA PHE A 58 9.59 15.47 19.60
C PHE A 58 9.06 16.77 19.01
#